data_AF-A0A7D9LMV2-F1
#
_entry.id   AF-A0A7D9LMV2-F1
#
_cell.length_a   1.000
_cell.length_b   1.000
_cell.length_c   1.000
_cell.angle_alpha   90.00
_cell.angle_beta   90.00
_cell.angle_gamma   90.00
#
_symmetry.space_group_name_H-M   'P 1'
#
loop_
_entity.id
_entity.type
_entity.pdbx_description
1 polymer ?
#
loop_
_entity_poly.entity_id
_entity_poly.type
_entity_poly.pdbx_seq_one_letter_code
_entity_poly.pdbx_strand_id
1 'polypeptide(L)'
;VIDSIMALFRVDFCGRGELADRQQKLAQMLSRLQKISEEFNVAVFITNQMTADPGATMSFQADPKKPIGGHILAHASTTRVALRKGRGELRIAKIYDSPDLPENEATFAVTAGGIADGKE
;
A
#
# COMPACT_ATOMS: atom_id res chain seq x y z
N VAL A 1 -5.13 -8.54 -9.86
CA VAL A 1 -4.84 -8.42 -8.40
C VAL A 1 -3.46 -8.99 -8.14
N ILE A 2 -2.61 -8.28 -7.39
CA ILE A 2 -1.26 -8.72 -7.01
C ILE A 2 -1.11 -8.54 -5.50
N ASP A 3 -0.88 -9.65 -4.79
CA ASP A 3 -0.80 -9.68 -3.33
C ASP A 3 0.47 -10.43 -2.86
N SER A 4 1.48 -9.79 -2.27
CA SER A 4 1.73 -8.33 -2.20
C SER A 4 2.91 -7.95 -3.07
N ILE A 5 2.86 -6.76 -3.69
CA ILE A 5 3.86 -6.32 -4.69
C ILE A 5 5.28 -6.32 -4.14
N MET A 6 5.44 -6.10 -2.83
CA MET A 6 6.74 -6.00 -2.17
C MET A 6 7.20 -7.27 -1.44
N ALA A 7 6.37 -8.33 -1.37
CA ALA A 7 6.72 -9.53 -0.59
C ALA A 7 8.04 -10.16 -1.03
N LEU A 8 8.20 -10.41 -2.33
CA LEU A 8 9.41 -11.03 -2.89
C LEU A 8 10.59 -10.05 -2.91
N PHE A 9 10.36 -8.79 -3.25
CA PHE A 9 11.42 -7.77 -3.26
C PHE A 9 12.10 -7.55 -1.90
N ARG A 10 11.43 -7.89 -0.79
CA ARG A 10 12.02 -7.81 0.55
C ARG A 10 12.95 -8.98 0.88
N VAL A 11 12.72 -10.13 0.28
CA VAL A 11 13.45 -11.36 0.56
C VAL A 11 14.63 -11.46 -0.40
N ASP A 12 14.38 -11.19 -1.68
CA ASP A 12 15.36 -11.39 -2.76
C ASP A 12 16.44 -10.30 -2.79
N PHE A 13 16.18 -9.14 -2.19
CA PHE A 13 17.11 -8.01 -2.14
C PHE A 13 17.35 -7.60 -0.69
N CYS A 14 18.56 -7.88 -0.20
CA CYS A 14 18.95 -7.75 1.19
C CYS A 14 19.94 -6.59 1.42
N GLY A 15 19.71 -5.83 2.48
CA GLY A 15 20.62 -4.77 2.91
C GLY A 15 20.60 -3.51 2.03
N ARG A 16 21.51 -2.57 2.32
CA ARG A 16 21.57 -1.28 1.61
C ARG A 16 22.23 -1.39 0.23
N GLY A 17 23.14 -2.34 0.04
CA GLY A 17 23.89 -2.50 -1.22
C GLY A 17 22.99 -2.82 -2.42
N GLU A 18 21.93 -3.59 -2.20
CA GLU A 18 21.01 -4.03 -3.26
C GLU A 18 19.77 -3.12 -3.40
N LEU A 19 19.73 -2.00 -2.67
CA LEU A 19 18.59 -1.09 -2.67
C LEU A 19 18.34 -0.51 -4.06
N ALA A 20 19.39 -0.11 -4.77
CA ALA A 20 19.27 0.47 -6.11
C ALA A 20 18.66 -0.54 -7.10
N ASP A 21 19.21 -1.76 -7.14
CA ASP A 21 18.74 -2.83 -8.03
C ASP A 21 17.30 -3.22 -7.73
N ARG A 22 16.94 -3.29 -6.44
CA ARG A 22 15.55 -3.50 -6.00
C ARG A 22 14.62 -2.43 -6.54
N GLN A 23 14.97 -1.15 -6.39
CA GLN A 23 14.13 -0.03 -6.83
C GLN A 23 14.00 0.01 -8.36
N GLN A 24 15.07 -0.31 -9.11
CA GLN A 24 15.03 -0.36 -10.58
C GLN A 24 14.12 -1.50 -11.08
N LYS A 25 14.24 -2.70 -10.51
CA LYS A 25 13.39 -3.84 -10.88
C LYS A 25 11.92 -3.61 -10.49
N LEU A 26 11.67 -2.99 -9.34
CA LEU A 26 10.33 -2.57 -8.95
C LEU A 26 9.73 -1.57 -9.95
N ALA A 27 10.50 -0.57 -10.39
CA ALA A 27 10.06 0.41 -11.39
C ALA A 27 9.69 -0.26 -12.73
N GLN A 28 10.49 -1.23 -13.18
CA GLN A 28 10.18 -2.01 -14.40
C GLN A 28 8.89 -2.81 -14.26
N MET A 29 8.68 -3.44 -13.10
CA MET A 29 7.43 -4.17 -12.83
C MET A 29 6.22 -3.23 -12.86
N LEU A 30 6.28 -2.09 -12.17
CA LEU A 30 5.19 -1.11 -12.13
C LEU A 30 4.88 -0.53 -13.51
N SER A 31 5.92 -0.19 -14.29
CA SER A 31 5.74 0.28 -15.68
C SER A 31 5.03 -0.76 -16.55
N ARG A 32 5.34 -2.05 -16.37
CA ARG A 32 4.68 -3.13 -17.11
C ARG A 32 3.22 -3.30 -16.69
N LEU A 33 2.91 -3.15 -15.40
CA LEU A 33 1.53 -3.19 -14.90
C LEU A 33 0.69 -2.04 -15.45
N GLN A 34 1.25 -0.83 -15.53
CA GLN A 34 0.58 0.31 -16.15
C GLN A 34 0.23 0.04 -17.62
N LYS A 35 1.19 -0.47 -18.39
CA LYS A 35 0.97 -0.84 -19.80
C LYS A 35 -0.12 -1.89 -19.95
N ILE A 36 -0.14 -2.93 -19.11
CA ILE A 36 -1.19 -3.95 -19.12
C ILE A 36 -2.56 -3.33 -18.82
N SER A 37 -2.63 -2.40 -17.85
CA SER A 37 -3.87 -1.70 -17.51
C SER A 37 -4.42 -0.93 -18.71
N GLU A 38 -3.57 -0.19 -19.42
CA GLU A 38 -3.93 0.60 -20.59
C GLU A 38 -4.26 -0.27 -21.82
N GLU A 39 -3.47 -1.31 -22.09
CA GLU A 39 -3.60 -2.17 -23.26
C GLU A 39 -4.90 -2.99 -23.23
N PHE A 40 -5.25 -3.52 -22.06
CA PHE A 40 -6.40 -4.41 -21.90
C PHE A 40 -7.58 -3.76 -21.18
N ASN A 41 -7.48 -2.49 -20.80
CA ASN A 41 -8.47 -1.75 -20.02
C ASN A 41 -8.90 -2.51 -18.75
N VAL A 42 -7.91 -2.99 -17.99
CA VAL A 42 -8.12 -3.77 -16.75
C VAL A 42 -7.67 -3.00 -15.52
N ALA A 43 -8.37 -3.20 -14.41
CA ALA A 43 -7.99 -2.62 -13.12
C ALA A 43 -6.83 -3.39 -12.47
N VAL A 44 -5.78 -2.67 -12.06
CA VAL A 44 -4.65 -3.23 -11.32
C VAL A 44 -4.78 -2.90 -9.84
N PHE A 45 -5.12 -3.91 -9.04
CA PHE A 45 -5.14 -3.79 -7.57
C PHE A 45 -3.90 -4.45 -6.98
N ILE A 46 -3.13 -3.68 -6.19
CA ILE A 46 -1.89 -4.10 -5.54
C ILE A 46 -1.99 -3.91 -4.03
N THR A 47 -1.59 -4.92 -3.27
CA THR A 47 -1.41 -4.79 -1.81
C THR A 47 0.06 -4.51 -1.50
N ASN A 48 0.30 -3.85 -0.36
CA ASN A 48 1.64 -3.51 0.11
C ASN A 48 1.75 -3.68 1.62
N GLN A 49 2.98 -3.89 2.10
CA GLN A 49 3.29 -4.07 3.50
C GLN A 49 3.75 -2.74 4.14
N MET A 50 3.65 -2.66 5.47
CA MET A 50 4.14 -1.52 6.25
C MET A 50 5.42 -1.91 6.99
N THR A 51 6.29 -0.94 7.24
CA THR A 51 7.43 -1.07 8.15
C THR A 51 7.35 -0.03 9.26
N ALA A 52 7.83 -0.38 10.45
CA ALA A 52 8.07 0.60 11.50
C ALA A 52 9.19 1.57 11.06
N ASP A 53 9.11 2.83 11.48
CA ASP A 53 10.16 3.82 11.35
C ASP A 53 10.87 4.05 12.70
N PRO A 54 12.08 3.49 12.91
CA PRO A 54 12.83 3.67 14.15
C PRO A 54 13.29 5.12 14.40
N GLY A 55 13.26 5.99 13.38
CA GLY A 55 13.62 7.41 13.55
C GLY A 55 12.51 8.26 14.16
N ALA A 56 11.26 7.79 14.08
CA ALA A 56 10.09 8.55 14.49
C ALA A 56 9.75 8.45 15.99
N THR A 57 10.50 7.64 16.76
CA THR A 57 10.50 7.72 18.23
C THR A 57 10.97 9.09 18.75
N MET A 58 11.65 9.89 17.91
CA MET A 58 12.06 11.26 18.24
C MET A 58 10.97 12.31 17.98
N SER A 59 9.85 11.95 17.32
CA SER A 59 8.79 12.89 16.89
C SER A 59 7.44 12.67 17.60
N PHE A 60 7.41 11.89 18.69
CA PHE A 60 6.19 11.59 19.46
C PHE A 60 5.00 11.08 18.63
N GLN A 61 5.24 10.48 17.45
CA GLN A 61 4.19 9.82 16.68
C GLN A 61 3.83 8.49 17.34
N ALA A 62 2.55 8.32 17.68
CA ALA A 62 2.05 7.17 18.43
C ALA A 62 2.12 5.82 17.66
N ASP A 63 2.31 5.84 16.34
CA ASP A 63 2.47 4.62 15.53
C ASP A 63 3.15 4.96 14.18
N PRO A 64 4.49 5.11 14.14
CA PRO A 64 5.16 5.56 12.93
C PRO A 64 5.36 4.38 11.97
N LYS A 65 4.28 4.03 11.27
CA LYS A 65 4.29 3.06 10.18
C LYS A 65 4.37 3.78 8.85
N LYS A 66 5.25 3.32 7.98
CA LYS A 66 5.34 3.80 6.60
C LYS A 66 5.19 2.65 5.60
N PRO A 67 4.53 2.89 4.46
CA PRO A 67 4.47 1.89 3.39
C PRO A 67 5.88 1.68 2.81
N ILE A 68 6.20 0.44 2.44
CA ILE A 68 7.47 0.11 1.80
C ILE A 68 7.41 0.32 0.28
N GLY A 69 8.56 0.34 -0.40
CA GLY A 69 8.65 0.59 -1.86
C GLY A 69 9.14 2.00 -2.23
N GLY A 70 9.20 2.90 -1.24
CA GLY A 70 9.78 4.24 -1.39
C GLY A 70 9.03 5.12 -2.40
N HIS A 71 9.71 6.14 -2.90
CA HIS A 71 9.12 7.11 -3.84
C HIS A 71 8.70 6.47 -5.16
N ILE A 72 9.40 5.43 -5.64
CA ILE A 72 9.06 4.73 -6.88
C ILE A 72 7.62 4.20 -6.82
N LEU A 73 7.27 3.46 -5.76
CA LEU A 73 5.92 2.94 -5.61
C LEU A 73 4.91 4.06 -5.35
N ALA A 74 5.28 5.07 -4.55
CA ALA A 74 4.40 6.19 -4.22
C ALA A 74 4.00 7.01 -5.46
N HIS A 75 4.91 7.23 -6.40
CA HIS A 75 4.62 7.99 -7.64
C HIS A 75 3.93 7.15 -8.71
N ALA A 76 4.19 5.84 -8.76
CA ALA A 76 3.57 4.97 -9.75
C ALA A 76 2.10 4.61 -9.41
N SER A 77 1.72 4.66 -8.13
CA SER A 77 0.35 4.39 -7.70
C SER A 77 -0.54 5.61 -7.84
N THR A 78 -1.67 5.47 -8.52
CA THR A 78 -2.67 6.55 -8.69
C THR A 78 -3.51 6.80 -7.44
N THR A 79 -4.04 5.74 -6.84
CA THR A 79 -4.88 5.84 -5.63
C THR A 79 -4.35 4.90 -4.57
N ARG A 80 -4.17 5.41 -3.35
CA ARG A 80 -3.66 4.66 -2.20
C ARG A 80 -4.67 4.69 -1.07
N VAL A 81 -5.01 3.51 -0.55
CA VAL A 81 -5.91 3.36 0.60
C VAL A 81 -5.13 2.79 1.78
N ALA A 82 -5.10 3.54 2.88
CA ALA A 82 -4.54 3.10 4.14
C ALA A 82 -5.60 2.37 4.96
N LEU A 83 -5.31 1.12 5.35
CA LEU A 83 -6.21 0.29 6.16
C LEU A 83 -5.69 0.23 7.60
N ARG A 84 -6.57 0.49 8.57
CA ARG A 84 -6.26 0.32 10.00
C ARG A 84 -7.34 -0.50 10.70
N LYS A 85 -6.94 -1.18 11.77
CA LYS A 85 -7.86 -1.95 12.63
C LYS A 85 -8.68 -0.99 13.50
N GLY A 86 -10.00 -1.14 13.48
CA GLY A 86 -10.93 -0.46 14.39
C GLY A 86 -11.21 -1.27 15.65
N ARG A 87 -12.35 -1.01 16.31
CA ARG A 87 -12.83 -1.80 17.45
C ARG A 87 -13.52 -3.07 16.97
N GLY A 88 -13.28 -4.21 17.63
CA GLY A 88 -13.90 -5.49 17.28
C GLY A 88 -13.63 -5.91 15.83
N GLU A 89 -14.70 -6.14 15.07
CA GLU A 89 -14.65 -6.55 13.67
C GLU A 89 -14.49 -5.38 12.68
N LEU A 90 -14.57 -4.14 13.18
CA LEU A 90 -14.48 -2.95 12.36
C LEU A 90 -13.05 -2.70 11.86
N ARG A 91 -12.97 -2.10 10.68
CA ARG A 91 -11.79 -1.64 9.98
C ARG A 91 -12.08 -0.26 9.42
N ILE A 92 -11.04 0.55 9.30
CA ILE A 92 -11.14 1.90 8.77
C ILE A 92 -10.25 1.98 7.54
N ALA A 93 -10.82 2.38 6.42
CA ALA A 93 -10.13 2.68 5.18
C ALA A 93 -10.04 4.19 5.02
N LYS A 94 -8.82 4.72 4.93
CA LYS A 94 -8.57 6.14 4.67
C LYS A 94 -7.96 6.28 3.28
N ILE A 95 -8.47 7.20 2.46
CA ILE A 95 -7.79 7.63 1.23
C ILE A 95 -6.50 8.35 1.65
N TYR A 96 -5.36 7.75 1.32
CA TYR A 96 -4.03 8.28 1.62
C TYR A 96 -3.57 9.25 0.54
N ASP A 97 -3.91 8.96 -0.72
CA ASP A 97 -3.59 9.78 -1.89
C ASP A 97 -4.50 9.38 -3.05
N SER A 98 -4.98 10.36 -3.81
CA SER A 98 -5.79 10.16 -5.02
C SER A 98 -5.88 11.46 -5.82
N PRO A 99 -5.83 11.41 -7.16
CA PRO A 99 -6.04 12.61 -7.99
C PRO A 99 -7.50 13.11 -7.95
N ASP A 100 -8.46 12.20 -7.81
CA ASP A 100 -9.89 12.52 -8.00
C ASP A 100 -10.68 12.60 -6.70
N LEU A 101 -10.11 12.13 -5.58
CA LEU A 101 -10.83 12.00 -4.31
C LEU A 101 -10.10 12.73 -3.19
N PRO A 102 -10.81 13.55 -2.39
CA PRO A 102 -10.21 14.15 -1.20
C PRO A 102 -9.88 13.08 -0.16
N GLU A 103 -8.96 13.41 0.76
CA GLU A 103 -8.72 12.58 1.94
C GLU A 103 -10.02 12.42 2.74
N ASN A 104 -10.51 11.20 2.83
CA ASN A 104 -11.66 10.83 3.64
C ASN A 104 -11.47 9.43 4.22
N GLU A 105 -12.23 9.09 5.25
CA GLU A 105 -12.24 7.76 5.85
C GLU A 105 -13.63 7.12 5.85
N ALA A 106 -13.66 5.80 5.72
CA ALA A 106 -14.86 4.99 5.78
C ALA A 106 -14.64 3.79 6.70
N THR A 107 -15.67 3.42 7.45
CA THR A 107 -15.66 2.26 8.34
C THR A 107 -16.34 1.07 7.65
N PHE A 108 -15.70 -0.09 7.72
CA PHE A 108 -16.23 -1.35 7.20
C PHE A 108 -16.01 -2.48 8.20
N ALA A 109 -16.74 -3.58 8.05
CA ALA A 109 -16.58 -4.79 8.85
C ALA A 109 -16.05 -5.94 7.98
N VAL A 110 -15.24 -6.82 8.58
CA VAL A 110 -14.85 -8.09 7.94
C VAL A 110 -15.66 -9.20 8.59
N THR A 111 -16.60 -9.76 7.82
CA THR A 111 -17.51 -10.83 8.27
C THR A 111 -17.15 -12.16 7.59
N ALA A 112 -17.83 -13.25 7.97
CA ALA A 112 -17.69 -14.54 7.28
C ALA A 112 -18.08 -14.47 5.79
N GLY A 113 -18.94 -13.52 5.40
CA GLY A 113 -19.31 -13.26 4.01
C GLY A 113 -18.38 -12.30 3.26
N GLY A 114 -17.31 -11.81 3.91
CA GLY A 114 -16.40 -10.82 3.34
C GLY A 114 -16.63 -9.40 3.89
N ILE A 115 -16.38 -8.40 3.05
CA ILE A 115 -16.50 -6.98 3.40
C ILE A 115 -17.99 -6.60 3.49
N ALA A 116 -18.39 -6.03 4.63
CA ALA A 116 -19.72 -5.52 4.87
C ALA A 116 -19.67 -4.10 5.44
N ASP A 117 -20.81 -3.41 5.46
CA ASP A 117 -20.92 -2.08 6.06
C ASP A 117 -20.55 -2.13 7.56
N GLY A 118 -19.80 -1.14 8.01
CA GLY A 118 -19.51 -0.97 9.43
C GLY A 118 -20.80 -0.57 10.14
N LYS A 119 -21.38 -1.47 10.94
CA LYS A 119 -22.45 -1.11 11.87
C LYS A 119 -21.83 -0.22 12.96
N GLU A 120 -22.42 0.95 13.21
CA GLU A 120 -22.02 1.85 14.29
C GLU A 120 -21.93 1.14 15.65
#